data_AF-A0A7V2ZI01-F1
#
_entry.id   AF-A0A7V2ZI01-F1
#
_cell.length_a   1.000
_cell.length_b   1.000
_cell.length_c   1.000
_cell.angle_alpha   90.00
_cell.angle_beta   90.00
_cell.angle_gamma   90.00
#
_symmetry.space_group_name_H-M   'P 1'
#
loop_
_entity.id
_entity.type
_entity.pdbx_description
1 polymer ?
#
loop_
_entity_poly.entity_id
_entity_poly.type
_entity_poly.pdbx_seq_one_letter_code
_entity_poly.pdbx_strand_id
1 'polypeptide(L)'
;MKETIFKTTLILFILLLITNVILLAQQDSIIIKLNSSSFAQRDNALWYIEENKLLQYIPVLEERIFFCEDDFEVYNFLRVLDELNSPNLSNITKHFIDTIDYYPSSTFMDKLELKVDATWILIKLQDYSTINYLWQILERDKPGGKIEPSVINILAELLYVPQYESRAKQELLDIYNSSYYRNMEDGLFNFRPQILGILVKKYGMQIKDILLESFFNDPSVSIRVSSIDYLREINYPGLDTLLIYKLYSQPPDTVVNPIIGLNITQMLNTPRGWHTLTTYKPSIINQRVENAINRYVESRKYIEAKRIYLVSLSQYIDTVKTFINDLQSYQWLGDITFSDELKNILTAAKTDLQSGDSLACAVEVKAFQSLVDNVFKDSLNPDPRFVTLEGWKFLYWNAQYILDRLPQLPINADINEINPAITLVNPGSFTMEVKGTGFTSNSIVYFNGNARTTTFISDSVLNAEILSSDVSVAGNYPVWVSSGTTNSDTLTFRVVSTLPQPVRPVLECVRNNGDGTYTAFFGYKNENEVSVYIPIGNKNKFTPTPQDRGQTRVFKPGRQYKVFTVNFNGSNLVWTLNGRPSTASSGSAKCN
;
A
#
# COMPACT_ATOMS: atom_id res chain seq x y z
N MET A 1 8.73 47.84 23.62
CA MET A 1 8.35 47.16 22.35
C MET A 1 9.53 47.06 21.38
N LYS A 2 10.22 48.15 21.04
CA LYS A 2 11.50 48.12 20.27
C LYS A 2 12.56 47.22 20.92
N GLU A 3 12.71 47.30 22.24
CA GLU A 3 13.68 46.49 23.00
C GLU A 3 13.33 44.99 23.00
N THR A 4 12.04 44.64 23.06
CA THR A 4 11.56 43.25 23.07
C THR A 4 11.66 42.62 21.68
N ILE A 5 11.32 43.35 20.61
CA ILE A 5 11.52 42.91 19.22
C ILE A 5 13.00 42.79 18.90
N PHE A 6 13.84 43.74 19.34
CA PHE A 6 15.29 43.61 19.22
C PHE A 6 15.80 42.37 19.96
N LYS A 7 15.33 42.11 21.19
CA LYS A 7 15.66 40.88 21.93
C LYS A 7 15.17 39.61 21.23
N THR A 8 13.97 39.55 20.67
CA THR A 8 13.45 38.34 20.00
C THR A 8 14.10 38.10 18.64
N THR A 9 14.34 39.15 17.84
CA THR A 9 15.08 39.04 16.57
C THR A 9 16.55 38.71 16.83
N LEU A 10 17.16 39.28 17.87
CA LEU A 10 18.48 38.90 18.34
C LEU A 10 18.49 37.45 18.83
N ILE A 11 17.47 36.98 19.56
CA ILE A 11 17.36 35.58 20.00
C ILE A 11 17.18 34.62 18.82
N LEU A 12 16.37 34.95 17.81
CA LEU A 12 16.20 34.12 16.61
C LEU A 12 17.44 34.12 15.72
N PHE A 13 18.11 35.27 15.58
CA PHE A 13 19.38 35.37 14.87
C PHE A 13 20.50 34.64 15.64
N ILE A 14 20.52 34.74 16.97
CA ILE A 14 21.39 33.96 17.85
C ILE A 14 21.03 32.48 17.77
N LEU A 15 19.75 32.07 17.70
CA LEU A 15 19.35 30.67 17.54
C LEU A 15 19.77 30.13 16.18
N LEU A 16 19.61 30.92 15.11
CA LEU A 16 20.04 30.55 13.75
C LEU A 16 21.58 30.47 13.66
N LEU A 17 22.27 31.42 14.29
CA LEU A 17 23.72 31.39 14.46
C LEU A 17 24.16 30.23 15.33
N ILE A 18 23.47 29.91 16.42
CA ILE A 18 23.76 28.77 17.30
C ILE A 18 23.50 27.47 16.56
N THR A 19 22.42 27.33 15.78
CA THR A 19 22.19 26.13 14.96
C THR A 19 23.21 26.00 13.86
N ASN A 20 23.62 27.10 13.21
CA ASN A 20 24.71 27.07 12.22
C ASN A 20 26.06 26.78 12.89
N VAL A 21 26.33 27.30 14.08
CA VAL A 21 27.54 27.04 14.86
C VAL A 21 27.55 25.61 15.38
N ILE A 22 26.41 25.03 15.78
CA ILE A 22 26.28 23.62 16.17
C ILE A 22 26.47 22.72 14.94
N LEU A 23 25.90 23.07 13.78
CA LEU A 23 26.06 22.33 12.54
C LEU A 23 27.52 22.37 12.04
N LEU A 24 28.16 23.54 12.12
CA LEU A 24 29.59 23.74 11.81
C LEU A 24 30.47 23.02 12.83
N ALA A 25 30.17 23.08 14.13
CA ALA A 25 30.92 22.37 15.17
C ALA A 25 30.79 20.84 15.05
N GLN A 26 29.61 20.35 14.61
CA GLN A 26 29.39 18.94 14.30
C GLN A 26 30.13 18.52 13.03
N GLN A 27 30.20 19.40 12.02
CA GLN A 27 30.98 19.19 10.80
C GLN A 27 32.49 19.16 11.06
N ASP A 28 32.99 20.10 11.86
CA ASP A 28 34.38 20.13 12.32
C ASP A 28 34.71 18.88 13.14
N SER A 29 33.79 18.41 14.00
CA SER A 29 33.99 17.19 14.78
C SER A 29 34.11 15.92 13.91
N ILE A 30 33.41 15.83 12.77
CA ILE A 30 33.46 14.65 11.89
C ILE A 30 34.78 14.64 11.11
N ILE A 31 35.18 15.79 10.55
CA ILE A 31 36.45 15.92 9.82
C ILE A 31 37.65 15.64 10.75
N ILE A 32 37.62 16.15 11.99
CA ILE A 32 38.64 15.86 12.99
C ILE A 32 38.74 14.33 13.25
N LYS A 33 37.60 13.64 13.36
CA LYS A 33 37.58 12.19 13.58
C LYS A 33 38.09 11.41 12.37
N LEU A 34 37.73 11.79 11.13
CA LEU A 34 38.25 11.19 9.90
C LEU A 34 39.77 11.36 9.73
N ASN A 35 40.32 12.46 10.25
CA ASN A 35 41.75 12.75 10.22
C ASN A 35 42.50 12.29 11.49
N SER A 36 41.81 11.60 12.40
CA SER A 36 42.44 11.05 13.61
C SER A 36 43.43 9.95 13.26
N SER A 37 44.49 9.79 14.06
CA SER A 37 45.36 8.62 14.00
C SER A 37 44.68 7.34 14.50
N SER A 38 43.57 7.46 15.25
CA SER A 38 42.80 6.31 15.75
C SER A 38 41.86 5.74 14.69
N PHE A 39 42.08 4.49 14.27
CA PHE A 39 41.20 3.75 13.37
C PHE A 39 39.74 3.76 13.85
N ALA A 40 39.51 3.47 15.14
CA ALA A 40 38.17 3.46 15.72
C ALA A 40 37.45 4.83 15.60
N GLN A 41 38.17 5.95 15.68
CA GLN A 41 37.55 7.26 15.49
C GLN A 41 37.17 7.51 14.03
N ARG A 42 38.01 7.04 13.09
CA ARG A 42 37.73 7.13 11.65
C ARG A 42 36.55 6.24 11.26
N ASP A 43 36.53 4.99 11.71
CA ASP A 43 35.45 4.04 11.47
C ASP A 43 34.10 4.53 12.02
N ASN A 44 34.08 5.07 13.25
CA ASN A 44 32.88 5.70 13.79
C ASN A 44 32.40 6.91 12.98
N ALA A 45 33.32 7.68 12.40
CA ALA A 45 32.96 8.81 11.55
C ALA A 45 32.39 8.34 10.21
N LEU A 46 32.98 7.31 9.59
CA LEU A 46 32.46 6.66 8.39
C LEU A 46 31.05 6.11 8.60
N TRP A 47 30.84 5.33 9.67
CA TRP A 47 29.52 4.80 10.03
C TRP A 47 28.48 5.90 10.21
N TYR A 48 28.85 6.99 10.90
CA TYR A 48 27.94 8.12 11.10
C TYR A 48 27.58 8.82 9.79
N ILE A 49 28.53 8.98 8.87
CA ILE A 49 28.31 9.58 7.55
C ILE A 49 27.37 8.71 6.71
N GLU A 50 27.60 7.40 6.70
CA GLU A 50 26.80 6.42 5.98
C GLU A 50 25.34 6.40 6.47
N GLU A 51 25.13 6.20 7.77
CA GLU A 51 23.80 6.08 8.40
C GLU A 51 22.94 7.34 8.15
N ASN A 52 23.57 8.51 8.12
CA ASN A 52 22.89 9.79 7.91
C ASN A 52 22.94 10.27 6.44
N LYS A 53 23.50 9.48 5.51
CA LYS A 53 23.63 9.78 4.08
C LYS A 53 24.18 11.18 3.80
N LEU A 54 25.27 11.55 4.49
CA LEU A 54 25.83 12.90 4.45
C LEU A 54 26.67 13.14 3.18
N LEU A 55 26.00 13.41 2.06
CA LEU A 55 26.62 13.58 0.73
C LEU A 55 27.70 14.67 0.67
N GLN A 56 27.64 15.68 1.54
CA GLN A 56 28.64 16.75 1.56
C GLN A 56 30.06 16.29 1.93
N TYR A 57 30.21 15.09 2.52
CA TYR A 57 31.53 14.54 2.88
C TYR A 57 32.17 13.73 1.76
N ILE A 58 31.49 13.48 0.64
CA ILE A 58 32.05 12.71 -0.48
C ILE A 58 33.45 13.22 -0.89
N PRO A 59 33.70 14.52 -1.12
CA PRO A 59 35.03 14.99 -1.51
C PRO A 59 36.12 14.73 -0.44
N VAL A 60 35.75 14.83 0.84
CA VAL A 60 36.66 14.58 1.96
C VAL A 60 37.01 13.09 2.03
N LEU A 61 36.03 12.21 1.83
CA LEU A 61 36.25 10.77 1.80
C LEU A 61 37.07 10.34 0.58
N GLU A 62 36.79 10.90 -0.60
CA GLU A 62 37.54 10.67 -1.84
C GLU A 62 39.01 11.11 -1.74
N GLU A 63 39.31 12.16 -0.97
CA GLU A 63 40.70 12.56 -0.70
C GLU A 63 41.35 11.65 0.35
N ARG A 64 40.65 11.39 1.45
CA ARG A 64 41.20 10.70 2.63
C ARG A 64 41.57 9.25 2.37
N ILE A 65 40.84 8.55 1.50
CA ILE A 65 41.02 7.14 1.19
C ILE A 65 42.45 6.81 0.73
N PHE A 66 43.12 7.73 0.03
CA PHE A 66 44.49 7.55 -0.47
C PHE A 66 45.58 7.69 0.60
N PHE A 67 45.21 8.12 1.80
CA PHE A 67 46.11 8.23 2.96
C PHE A 67 45.87 7.13 3.99
N CYS A 68 45.05 6.14 3.68
CA CYS A 68 44.89 4.96 4.54
C CYS A 68 46.16 4.09 4.41
N GLU A 69 46.56 3.45 5.51
CA GLU A 69 47.78 2.63 5.57
C GLU A 69 47.47 1.11 5.56
N ASP A 70 46.18 0.77 5.57
CA ASP A 70 45.65 -0.58 5.72
C ASP A 70 44.57 -0.84 4.66
N ASP A 71 44.60 -2.02 4.04
CA ASP A 71 43.72 -2.39 2.93
C ASP A 71 42.25 -2.54 3.36
N PHE A 72 41.99 -3.05 4.57
CA PHE A 72 40.65 -3.16 5.14
C PHE A 72 40.06 -1.77 5.42
N GLU A 73 40.88 -0.82 5.87
CA GLU A 73 40.45 0.57 6.00
C GLU A 73 40.07 1.19 4.65
N VAL A 74 40.90 1.04 3.62
CA VAL A 74 40.60 1.54 2.27
C VAL A 74 39.27 0.95 1.76
N TYR A 75 39.05 -0.35 1.98
CA TYR A 75 37.81 -1.02 1.62
C TYR A 75 36.58 -0.42 2.34
N ASN A 76 36.66 -0.11 3.63
CA ASN A 76 35.57 0.52 4.36
C ASN A 76 35.22 1.90 3.78
N PHE A 77 36.23 2.69 3.39
CA PHE A 77 36.00 3.95 2.68
C PHE A 77 35.31 3.74 1.33
N LEU A 78 35.75 2.74 0.54
CA LEU A 78 35.13 2.39 -0.74
C LEU A 78 33.65 2.03 -0.58
N ARG A 79 33.32 1.20 0.41
CA ARG A 79 31.93 0.80 0.72
C ARG A 79 31.04 1.99 1.06
N VAL A 80 31.56 2.95 1.84
CA VAL A 80 30.81 4.17 2.17
C VAL A 80 30.66 5.08 0.94
N LEU A 81 31.71 5.24 0.12
CA LEU A 81 31.63 6.02 -1.12
C LEU A 81 30.62 5.42 -2.12
N ASP A 82 30.53 4.10 -2.18
CA ASP A 82 29.54 3.34 -2.95
C ASP A 82 28.11 3.61 -2.46
N GLU A 83 27.84 3.51 -1.15
CA GLU A 83 26.53 3.81 -0.58
C GLU A 83 26.10 5.28 -0.80
N LEU A 84 27.07 6.20 -0.83
CA LEU A 84 26.83 7.62 -1.12
C LEU A 84 26.78 7.97 -2.62
N ASN A 85 26.98 6.99 -3.52
CA ASN A 85 27.03 7.18 -4.96
C ASN A 85 28.10 8.20 -5.41
N SER A 86 29.33 8.05 -4.93
CA SER A 86 30.46 8.90 -5.32
C SER A 86 30.66 8.94 -6.84
N PRO A 87 30.86 10.12 -7.45
CA PRO A 87 31.09 10.25 -8.88
C PRO A 87 32.45 9.68 -9.33
N ASN A 88 33.44 9.61 -8.42
CA ASN A 88 34.79 9.12 -8.71
C ASN A 88 34.99 7.64 -8.35
N LEU A 89 33.94 6.97 -7.86
CA LEU A 89 34.00 5.61 -7.33
C LEU A 89 34.68 4.60 -8.27
N SER A 90 34.38 4.63 -9.58
CA SER A 90 34.99 3.70 -10.55
C SER A 90 36.52 3.81 -10.57
N ASN A 91 37.06 5.03 -10.61
CA ASN A 91 38.50 5.27 -10.69
C ASN A 91 39.20 4.91 -9.37
N ILE A 92 38.60 5.28 -8.24
CA ILE A 92 39.13 4.97 -6.91
C ILE A 92 39.15 3.45 -6.69
N THR A 93 38.09 2.76 -7.08
CA THR A 93 37.99 1.30 -6.95
C THR A 93 39.03 0.57 -7.82
N LYS A 94 39.24 1.01 -9.06
CA LYS A 94 40.32 0.47 -9.92
C LYS A 94 41.69 0.69 -9.32
N HIS A 95 41.95 1.90 -8.82
CA HIS A 95 43.21 2.21 -8.14
C HIS A 95 43.46 1.31 -6.93
N PHE A 96 42.43 1.06 -6.12
CA PHE A 96 42.53 0.12 -5.00
C PHE A 96 42.89 -1.30 -5.47
N ILE A 97 42.20 -1.83 -6.48
CA ILE A 97 42.49 -3.16 -7.04
C ILE A 97 43.94 -3.26 -7.53
N ASP A 98 44.46 -2.22 -8.17
CA ASP A 98 45.83 -2.18 -8.70
C ASP A 98 46.90 -2.03 -7.61
N THR A 99 46.53 -1.50 -6.43
CA THR A 99 47.49 -1.15 -5.37
C THR A 99 47.41 -2.02 -4.12
N ILE A 100 46.34 -2.79 -3.93
CA ILE A 100 46.10 -3.61 -2.73
C ILE A 100 47.25 -4.58 -2.41
N ASP A 101 47.95 -5.08 -3.43
CA ASP A 101 49.07 -6.00 -3.23
C ASP A 101 50.26 -5.35 -2.52
N TYR A 102 50.38 -4.02 -2.54
CA TYR A 102 51.43 -3.26 -1.86
C TYR A 102 51.12 -2.95 -0.38
N TYR A 103 49.88 -3.10 0.06
CA TYR A 103 49.52 -2.93 1.47
C TYR A 103 50.04 -4.12 2.30
N PRO A 104 50.39 -3.90 3.58
CA PRO A 104 50.66 -4.99 4.52
C PRO A 104 49.47 -5.95 4.56
N SER A 105 49.72 -7.25 4.66
CA SER A 105 48.63 -8.22 4.75
C SER A 105 47.76 -7.96 5.98
N SER A 106 46.47 -7.70 5.76
CA SER A 106 45.49 -7.63 6.83
C SER A 106 45.26 -9.00 7.50
N THR A 107 44.92 -8.97 8.78
CA THR A 107 44.51 -10.15 9.55
C THR A 107 43.03 -10.49 9.40
N PHE A 108 42.25 -9.63 8.71
CA PHE A 108 40.79 -9.70 8.71
C PHE A 108 40.19 -10.27 7.42
N MET A 109 40.77 -9.96 6.25
CA MET A 109 40.30 -10.47 4.96
C MET A 109 41.48 -10.78 4.04
N ASP A 110 41.29 -11.76 3.16
CA ASP A 110 42.27 -12.11 2.14
C ASP A 110 42.28 -11.07 0.99
N LYS A 111 43.44 -10.88 0.36
CA LYS A 111 43.58 -9.90 -0.72
C LYS A 111 42.71 -10.22 -1.94
N LEU A 112 42.50 -11.50 -2.24
CA LEU A 112 41.61 -11.89 -3.35
C LEU A 112 40.15 -11.61 -3.02
N GLU A 113 39.74 -11.78 -1.75
CA GLU A 113 38.38 -11.43 -1.28
C GLU A 113 38.13 -9.92 -1.43
N LEU A 114 39.07 -9.09 -0.97
CA LEU A 114 39.00 -7.63 -1.12
C LEU A 114 38.95 -7.20 -2.59
N LYS A 115 39.71 -7.86 -3.47
CA LYS A 115 39.64 -7.61 -4.92
C LYS A 115 38.26 -7.98 -5.49
N VAL A 116 37.65 -9.08 -5.03
CA VAL A 116 36.32 -9.52 -5.47
C VAL A 116 35.23 -8.56 -5.00
N ASP A 117 35.32 -8.07 -3.77
CA ASP A 117 34.38 -7.08 -3.26
C ASP A 117 34.51 -5.73 -3.98
N ALA A 118 35.75 -5.30 -4.31
CA ALA A 118 35.97 -4.14 -5.18
C ALA A 118 35.44 -4.38 -6.60
N THR A 119 35.59 -5.60 -7.14
CA THR A 119 34.99 -5.99 -8.42
C THR A 119 33.46 -5.90 -8.38
N TRP A 120 32.81 -6.25 -7.27
CA TRP A 120 31.36 -6.09 -7.11
C TRP A 120 30.91 -4.63 -7.25
N ILE A 121 31.63 -3.68 -6.65
CA ILE A 121 31.37 -2.25 -6.81
C ILE A 121 31.44 -1.86 -8.30
N LEU A 122 32.47 -2.30 -9.02
CA LEU A 122 32.61 -2.02 -10.45
C LEU A 122 31.48 -2.63 -11.30
N ILE A 123 31.04 -3.85 -10.99
CA ILE A 123 29.93 -4.50 -11.69
C ILE A 123 28.63 -3.70 -11.53
N LYS A 124 28.35 -3.16 -10.34
CA LYS A 124 27.19 -2.26 -10.13
C LYS A 124 27.27 -1.00 -10.99
N LEU A 125 28.48 -0.53 -11.28
CA LEU A 125 28.76 0.57 -12.22
C LEU A 125 28.82 0.12 -13.70
N GLN A 126 28.43 -1.11 -14.02
CA GLN A 126 28.49 -1.71 -15.36
C GLN A 126 29.92 -1.86 -15.92
N ASP A 127 30.92 -1.92 -15.05
CA ASP A 127 32.32 -2.17 -15.41
C ASP A 127 32.73 -3.60 -15.04
N TYR A 128 32.99 -4.41 -16.07
CA TYR A 128 33.33 -5.83 -15.93
C TYR A 128 34.82 -6.12 -16.12
N SER A 129 35.66 -5.09 -16.18
CA SER A 129 37.11 -5.23 -16.50
C SER A 129 37.87 -6.12 -15.52
N THR A 130 37.39 -6.24 -14.28
CA THR A 130 38.05 -6.99 -13.20
C THR A 130 37.35 -8.31 -12.87
N ILE A 131 36.40 -8.76 -13.68
CA ILE A 131 35.59 -9.97 -13.46
C ILE A 131 36.43 -11.24 -13.25
N ASN A 132 37.67 -11.28 -13.74
CA ASN A 132 38.53 -12.44 -13.59
C ASN A 132 38.86 -12.79 -12.14
N TYR A 133 38.84 -11.83 -11.21
CA TYR A 133 39.05 -12.13 -9.79
C TYR A 133 37.91 -12.96 -9.20
N LEU A 134 36.66 -12.76 -9.65
CA LEU A 134 35.53 -13.62 -9.28
C LEU A 134 35.79 -15.09 -9.70
N TRP A 135 36.31 -15.29 -10.91
CA TRP A 135 36.58 -16.64 -11.39
C TRP A 135 37.75 -17.29 -10.64
N GLN A 136 38.79 -16.52 -10.31
CA GLN A 136 39.92 -16.99 -9.51
C GLN A 136 39.48 -17.42 -8.10
N ILE A 137 38.64 -16.63 -7.42
CA ILE A 137 38.17 -16.98 -6.07
C ILE A 137 37.26 -18.22 -6.10
N LEU A 138 36.40 -18.35 -7.12
CA LEU A 138 35.55 -19.52 -7.30
C LEU A 138 36.40 -20.79 -7.52
N GLU A 139 37.45 -20.72 -8.34
CA GLU A 139 38.37 -21.85 -8.54
C GLU A 139 39.10 -22.25 -7.26
N ARG A 140 39.50 -21.27 -6.45
CA ARG A 140 40.21 -21.48 -5.17
C ARG A 140 39.30 -22.08 -4.08
N ASP A 141 38.11 -21.52 -3.90
CA ASP A 141 37.32 -21.71 -2.68
C ASP A 141 36.13 -22.66 -2.83
N LYS A 142 35.59 -22.82 -4.05
CA LYS A 142 34.49 -23.77 -4.33
C LYS A 142 34.80 -25.21 -3.88
N PRO A 143 36.02 -25.77 -4.08
CA PRO A 143 36.36 -27.11 -3.61
C PRO A 143 36.35 -27.25 -2.07
N GLY A 144 36.70 -26.18 -1.35
CA GLY A 144 36.76 -26.15 0.11
C GLY A 144 35.45 -25.75 0.79
N GLY A 145 34.46 -25.27 0.02
CA GLY A 145 33.13 -24.90 0.51
C GLY A 145 33.06 -23.57 1.28
N LYS A 146 34.13 -22.76 1.27
CA LYS A 146 34.16 -21.46 1.96
C LYS A 146 33.99 -20.34 0.96
N ILE A 147 32.79 -20.21 0.38
CA ILE A 147 32.53 -19.17 -0.62
C ILE A 147 32.01 -17.93 0.10
N GLU A 148 32.63 -16.79 -0.18
CA GLU A 148 32.21 -15.51 0.36
C GLU A 148 30.80 -15.09 -0.13
N PRO A 149 29.96 -14.45 0.71
CA PRO A 149 28.62 -14.02 0.32
C PRO A 149 28.59 -13.10 -0.91
N SER A 150 29.63 -12.27 -1.09
CA SER A 150 29.75 -11.35 -2.23
C SER A 150 29.79 -12.11 -3.56
N VAL A 151 30.39 -13.30 -3.60
CA VAL A 151 30.43 -14.15 -4.80
C VAL A 151 29.02 -14.52 -5.28
N ILE A 152 28.12 -14.87 -4.37
CA ILE A 152 26.73 -15.23 -4.72
C ILE A 152 25.98 -14.01 -5.27
N ASN A 153 26.17 -12.84 -4.67
CA ASN A 153 25.57 -11.59 -5.12
C ASN A 153 26.07 -11.20 -6.52
N ILE A 154 27.39 -11.31 -6.75
CA ILE A 154 27.99 -11.08 -8.08
C ILE A 154 27.37 -12.02 -9.11
N LEU A 155 27.36 -13.33 -8.85
CA LEU A 155 26.80 -14.31 -9.77
C LEU A 155 25.32 -14.02 -10.08
N ALA A 156 24.54 -13.56 -9.11
CA ALA A 156 23.14 -13.18 -9.30
C ALA A 156 22.97 -12.03 -10.32
N GLU A 157 23.81 -11.00 -10.25
CA GLU A 157 23.77 -9.90 -11.23
C GLU A 157 24.24 -10.35 -12.61
N LEU A 158 25.27 -11.20 -12.67
CA LEU A 158 25.79 -11.72 -13.94
C LEU A 158 24.78 -12.57 -14.71
N LEU A 159 23.73 -13.09 -14.05
CA LEU A 159 22.61 -13.73 -14.76
C LEU A 159 21.90 -12.79 -15.72
N TYR A 160 22.01 -11.47 -15.54
CA TYR A 160 21.40 -10.46 -16.41
C TYR A 160 22.36 -9.89 -17.46
N VAL A 161 23.60 -10.40 -17.52
CA VAL A 161 24.62 -9.99 -18.48
C VAL A 161 24.83 -11.11 -19.51
N PRO A 162 24.40 -10.96 -20.77
CA PRO A 162 24.33 -12.08 -21.73
C PRO A 162 25.63 -12.87 -21.92
N GLN A 163 26.78 -12.21 -21.86
CA GLN A 163 28.08 -12.86 -22.03
C GLN A 163 28.50 -13.73 -20.83
N TYR A 164 27.94 -13.49 -19.64
CA TYR A 164 28.27 -14.21 -18.42
C TYR A 164 27.15 -15.10 -17.89
N GLU A 165 25.92 -14.91 -18.36
CA GLU A 165 24.72 -15.59 -17.85
C GLU A 165 24.91 -17.11 -17.75
N SER A 166 25.37 -17.77 -18.82
CA SER A 166 25.51 -19.24 -18.81
C SER A 166 26.55 -19.72 -17.80
N ARG A 167 27.66 -19.00 -17.64
CA ARG A 167 28.69 -19.36 -16.67
C ARG A 167 28.19 -19.11 -15.26
N ALA A 168 27.59 -17.94 -15.02
CA ALA A 168 27.07 -17.57 -13.71
C ALA A 168 25.99 -18.56 -13.22
N LYS A 169 25.08 -18.97 -14.11
CA LYS A 169 24.09 -20.02 -13.83
C LYS A 169 24.76 -21.34 -13.44
N GLN A 170 25.77 -21.77 -14.20
CA GLN A 170 26.46 -23.02 -13.92
C GLN A 170 27.18 -22.97 -12.56
N GLU A 171 27.88 -21.88 -12.25
CA GLU A 171 28.55 -21.71 -10.96
C GLU A 171 27.56 -21.73 -9.79
N LEU A 172 26.42 -21.03 -9.91
CA LEU A 172 25.36 -21.09 -8.89
C LEU A 172 24.83 -22.52 -8.69
N LEU A 173 24.65 -23.29 -9.77
CA LEU A 173 24.22 -24.69 -9.69
C LEU A 173 25.28 -25.60 -9.10
N ASP A 174 26.56 -25.37 -9.39
CA ASP A 174 27.67 -26.12 -8.80
C ASP A 174 27.72 -25.88 -7.28
N ILE A 175 27.58 -24.63 -6.85
CA ILE A 175 27.53 -24.27 -5.43
C ILE A 175 26.31 -24.90 -4.76
N TYR A 176 25.13 -24.80 -5.39
CA TYR A 176 23.89 -25.40 -4.89
C TYR A 176 23.99 -26.91 -4.67
N ASN A 177 24.71 -27.61 -5.56
CA ASN A 177 24.85 -29.06 -5.54
C ASN A 177 26.08 -29.56 -4.78
N SER A 178 26.95 -28.68 -4.31
CA SER A 178 28.16 -29.05 -3.56
C SER A 178 27.81 -29.87 -2.31
N SER A 179 28.55 -30.95 -2.10
CA SER A 179 28.40 -31.82 -0.93
C SER A 179 28.65 -31.07 0.37
N TYR A 180 29.52 -30.06 0.35
CA TYR A 180 29.80 -29.21 1.51
C TYR A 180 28.51 -28.53 2.00
N TYR A 181 27.83 -27.78 1.12
CA TYR A 181 26.62 -27.04 1.48
C TYR A 181 25.40 -27.97 1.67
N ARG A 182 25.36 -29.13 1.02
CA ARG A 182 24.30 -30.14 1.23
C ARG A 182 24.33 -30.77 2.63
N ASN A 183 25.50 -30.83 3.26
CA ASN A 183 25.71 -31.48 4.56
C ASN A 183 25.75 -30.48 5.73
N MET A 184 25.69 -29.18 5.48
CA MET A 184 25.58 -28.18 6.54
C MET A 184 24.18 -28.22 7.17
N GLU A 185 24.13 -28.21 8.50
CA GLU A 185 22.87 -27.95 9.23
C GLU A 185 22.29 -26.59 8.81
N ASP A 186 20.96 -26.46 8.85
CA ASP A 186 20.26 -25.22 8.50
C ASP A 186 20.78 -24.06 9.38
N GLY A 187 21.58 -23.17 8.79
CA GLY A 187 22.28 -22.09 9.50
C GLY A 187 22.68 -20.93 8.59
N LEU A 188 23.24 -19.85 9.18
CA LEU A 188 23.49 -18.54 8.55
C LEU A 188 24.36 -18.57 7.28
N PHE A 189 25.08 -19.66 7.02
CA PHE A 189 26.02 -19.79 5.90
C PHE A 189 25.58 -20.82 4.84
N ASN A 190 24.36 -21.36 4.94
CA ASN A 190 23.80 -22.20 3.88
C ASN A 190 23.19 -21.32 2.79
N PHE A 191 23.94 -21.08 1.70
CA PHE A 191 23.50 -20.24 0.57
C PHE A 191 22.46 -20.91 -0.35
N ARG A 192 22.17 -22.20 -0.16
CA ARG A 192 21.30 -22.97 -1.07
C ARG A 192 19.88 -22.39 -1.20
N PRO A 193 19.20 -21.91 -0.13
CA PRO A 193 17.90 -21.24 -0.27
C PRO A 193 18.01 -19.93 -1.06
N GLN A 194 19.04 -19.13 -0.82
CA GLN A 194 19.29 -17.88 -1.56
C GLN A 194 19.49 -18.15 -3.05
N ILE A 195 20.30 -19.16 -3.39
CA ILE A 195 20.56 -19.56 -4.78
C ILE A 195 19.26 -20.00 -5.47
N LEU A 196 18.42 -20.81 -4.81
CA LEU A 196 17.11 -21.17 -5.35
C LEU A 196 16.26 -19.93 -5.64
N GLY A 197 16.17 -18.98 -4.70
CA GLY A 197 15.44 -17.73 -4.90
C GLY A 197 15.97 -16.91 -6.09
N ILE A 198 17.29 -16.80 -6.24
CA ILE A 198 17.93 -16.13 -7.39
C ILE A 198 17.53 -16.82 -8.71
N LEU A 199 17.61 -18.15 -8.77
CA LEU A 199 17.27 -18.91 -9.96
C LEU A 199 15.78 -18.85 -10.30
N VAL A 200 14.89 -18.89 -9.30
CA VAL A 200 13.44 -18.71 -9.46
C VAL A 200 13.15 -17.36 -10.08
N LYS A 201 13.71 -16.29 -9.50
CA LYS A 201 13.50 -14.91 -9.95
C LYS A 201 13.91 -14.69 -11.41
N LYS A 202 15.03 -15.29 -11.84
CA LYS A 202 15.54 -15.15 -13.22
C LYS A 202 14.83 -16.06 -14.22
N TYR A 203 14.60 -17.32 -13.87
CA TYR A 203 14.26 -18.38 -14.83
C TYR A 203 12.82 -18.92 -14.71
N GLY A 204 12.11 -18.61 -13.62
CA GLY A 204 10.73 -19.02 -13.39
C GLY A 204 10.50 -20.51 -13.62
N MET A 205 9.60 -20.86 -14.54
CA MET A 205 9.24 -22.25 -14.85
C MET A 205 10.42 -23.12 -15.35
N GLN A 206 11.49 -22.52 -15.89
CA GLN A 206 12.61 -23.28 -16.47
C GLN A 206 13.43 -24.04 -15.42
N ILE A 207 13.34 -23.69 -14.14
CA ILE A 207 14.05 -24.36 -13.05
C ILE A 207 13.19 -25.39 -12.31
N LYS A 208 11.98 -25.69 -12.81
CA LYS A 208 11.02 -26.60 -12.15
C LYS A 208 11.65 -27.95 -11.78
N ASP A 209 12.52 -28.51 -12.63
CA ASP A 209 13.08 -29.84 -12.39
C ASP A 209 14.03 -29.84 -11.19
N ILE A 210 14.76 -28.73 -10.97
CA ILE A 210 15.59 -28.53 -9.76
C ILE A 210 14.69 -28.43 -8.53
N LEU A 211 13.60 -27.67 -8.60
CA LEU A 211 12.65 -27.53 -7.48
C LEU A 211 11.98 -28.85 -7.13
N LEU A 212 11.59 -29.64 -8.14
CA LEU A 212 11.00 -30.96 -7.95
C LEU A 212 11.99 -31.93 -7.30
N GLU A 213 13.21 -32.00 -7.82
CA GLU A 213 14.27 -32.84 -7.24
C GLU A 213 14.56 -32.44 -5.79
N SER A 214 14.64 -31.15 -5.53
CA SER A 214 14.89 -30.60 -4.19
C SER A 214 13.73 -30.91 -3.25
N PHE A 215 12.49 -30.70 -3.67
CA PHE A 215 11.31 -31.04 -2.89
C PHE A 215 11.27 -32.53 -2.48
N PHE A 216 11.64 -33.44 -3.39
CA PHE A 216 11.55 -34.86 -3.11
C PHE A 216 12.72 -35.41 -2.31
N ASN A 217 13.94 -35.02 -2.68
CA ASN A 217 15.15 -35.76 -2.34
C ASN A 217 16.18 -34.92 -1.55
N ASP A 218 15.96 -33.62 -1.35
CA ASP A 218 16.93 -32.81 -0.62
C ASP A 218 17.06 -33.27 0.84
N PRO A 219 18.27 -33.42 1.39
CA PRO A 219 18.45 -33.76 2.80
C PRO A 219 17.94 -32.66 3.74
N SER A 220 18.03 -31.37 3.34
CA SER A 220 17.60 -30.24 4.18
C SER A 220 16.08 -30.06 4.12
N VAL A 221 15.46 -30.04 5.30
CA VAL A 221 14.03 -29.77 5.43
C VAL A 221 13.69 -28.38 4.91
N SER A 222 14.51 -27.38 5.24
CA SER A 222 14.28 -25.98 4.83
C SER A 222 14.21 -25.87 3.31
N ILE A 223 15.10 -26.54 2.58
CA ILE A 223 15.11 -26.58 1.11
C ILE A 223 13.88 -27.29 0.55
N ARG A 224 13.48 -28.44 1.14
CA ARG A 224 12.26 -29.14 0.72
C ARG A 224 11.03 -28.25 0.86
N VAL A 225 10.94 -27.49 1.96
CA VAL A 225 9.83 -26.57 2.24
C VAL A 225 9.86 -25.36 1.30
N SER A 226 11.00 -24.67 1.17
CA SER A 226 11.13 -23.52 0.26
C SER A 226 10.81 -23.90 -1.19
N SER A 227 11.13 -25.13 -1.61
CA SER A 227 10.78 -25.63 -2.94
C SER A 227 9.27 -25.63 -3.18
N ILE A 228 8.44 -25.88 -2.16
CA ILE A 228 6.97 -25.80 -2.27
C ILE A 228 6.53 -24.36 -2.58
N ASP A 229 7.09 -23.40 -1.85
CA ASP A 229 6.74 -21.98 -2.01
C ASP A 229 7.19 -21.45 -3.37
N TYR A 230 8.37 -21.83 -3.84
CA TYR A 230 8.85 -21.48 -5.16
C TYR A 230 8.07 -22.16 -6.29
N LEU A 231 7.68 -23.43 -6.14
CA LEU A 231 6.77 -24.10 -7.09
C LEU A 231 5.42 -23.38 -7.18
N ARG A 232 4.94 -22.81 -6.07
CA ARG A 232 3.72 -21.98 -6.06
C ARG A 232 3.95 -20.64 -6.75
N GLU A 233 5.04 -19.95 -6.44
CA GLU A 233 5.40 -18.66 -7.03
C GLU A 233 5.44 -18.73 -8.57
N ILE A 234 6.00 -19.81 -9.12
CA ILE A 234 6.05 -20.03 -10.57
C ILE A 234 4.76 -20.60 -11.15
N ASN A 235 3.69 -20.75 -10.36
CA ASN A 235 2.40 -21.34 -10.76
C ASN A 235 2.54 -22.75 -11.37
N TYR A 236 3.33 -23.64 -10.75
CA TYR A 236 3.50 -25.00 -11.25
C TYR A 236 2.15 -25.75 -11.30
N PRO A 237 1.69 -26.22 -12.48
CA PRO A 237 0.31 -26.66 -12.68
C PRO A 237 -0.06 -27.92 -11.89
N GLY A 238 0.91 -28.75 -11.52
CA GLY A 238 0.71 -30.02 -10.80
C GLY A 238 0.99 -29.97 -9.31
N LEU A 239 1.22 -28.78 -8.71
CA LEU A 239 1.64 -28.67 -7.31
C LEU A 239 0.69 -29.35 -6.34
N ASP A 240 -0.61 -29.15 -6.53
CA ASP A 240 -1.66 -29.73 -5.67
C ASP A 240 -1.57 -31.26 -5.60
N THR A 241 -1.47 -31.90 -6.77
CA THR A 241 -1.31 -33.35 -6.93
C THR A 241 0.00 -33.83 -6.31
N LEU A 242 1.08 -33.04 -6.47
CA LEU A 242 2.40 -33.33 -5.93
C LEU A 242 2.41 -33.35 -4.39
N LEU A 243 1.76 -32.36 -3.80
CA LEU A 243 1.60 -32.22 -2.35
C LEU A 243 0.80 -33.40 -1.78
N ILE A 244 -0.31 -33.75 -2.42
CA ILE A 244 -1.10 -34.93 -2.04
C ILE A 244 -0.27 -36.20 -2.18
N TYR A 245 0.44 -36.39 -3.30
CA TYR A 245 1.31 -37.55 -3.49
C TYR A 245 2.35 -37.68 -2.36
N LYS A 246 3.01 -36.59 -1.96
CA LYS A 246 4.01 -36.60 -0.89
C LYS A 246 3.40 -36.98 0.46
N LEU A 247 2.20 -36.52 0.81
CA LEU A 247 1.50 -36.96 2.03
C LEU A 247 1.24 -38.47 2.06
N TYR A 248 0.93 -39.06 0.90
CA TYR A 248 0.64 -40.47 0.78
C TYR A 248 1.90 -41.34 0.66
N SER A 249 3.05 -40.75 0.34
CA SER A 249 4.33 -41.46 0.23
C SER A 249 4.85 -42.01 1.57
N GLN A 250 5.58 -43.14 1.52
CA GLN A 250 6.18 -43.82 2.68
C GLN A 250 7.72 -43.84 2.56
N PRO A 251 8.47 -43.70 3.67
CA PRO A 251 7.98 -43.42 5.02
C PRO A 251 7.49 -41.97 5.17
N PRO A 252 6.57 -41.67 6.11
CA PRO A 252 6.02 -40.32 6.27
C PRO A 252 7.11 -39.35 6.73
N ASP A 253 7.26 -38.21 6.04
CA ASP A 253 8.16 -37.14 6.49
C ASP A 253 7.51 -36.39 7.66
N THR A 254 8.08 -36.53 8.86
CA THR A 254 7.51 -35.97 10.09
C THR A 254 7.53 -34.45 10.16
N VAL A 255 8.31 -33.78 9.30
CA VAL A 255 8.46 -32.32 9.31
C VAL A 255 7.80 -31.68 8.10
N VAL A 256 7.96 -32.26 6.91
CA VAL A 256 7.35 -31.75 5.68
C VAL A 256 5.83 -32.03 5.65
N ASN A 257 5.36 -33.18 6.13
CA ASN A 257 3.94 -33.52 6.05
C ASN A 257 3.01 -32.57 6.82
N PRO A 258 3.32 -32.10 8.05
CA PRO A 258 2.53 -31.06 8.70
C PRO A 258 2.42 -29.76 7.88
N ILE A 259 3.52 -29.34 7.24
CA ILE A 259 3.55 -28.14 6.41
C ILE A 259 2.69 -28.34 5.16
N ILE A 260 2.79 -29.50 4.51
CA ILE A 260 1.91 -29.84 3.40
C ILE A 260 0.44 -29.87 3.84
N GLY A 261 0.15 -30.40 5.03
CA GLY A 261 -1.18 -30.40 5.63
C GLY A 261 -1.76 -28.98 5.74
N LEU A 262 -0.98 -28.02 6.23
CA LEU A 262 -1.40 -26.60 6.29
C LEU A 262 -1.71 -26.04 4.90
N ASN A 263 -0.86 -26.32 3.91
CA ASN A 263 -1.08 -25.88 2.53
C ASN A 263 -2.37 -26.46 1.94
N ILE A 264 -2.66 -27.74 2.19
CA ILE A 264 -3.91 -28.38 1.76
C ILE A 264 -5.13 -27.77 2.46
N THR A 265 -5.04 -27.39 3.74
CA THR A 265 -6.16 -26.71 4.41
C THR A 265 -6.53 -25.38 3.75
N GLN A 266 -5.56 -24.68 3.17
CA GLN A 266 -5.78 -23.46 2.40
C GLN A 266 -6.39 -23.76 1.01
N MET A 267 -5.87 -24.78 0.32
CA MET A 267 -6.40 -25.25 -0.97
C MET A 267 -7.87 -25.68 -0.89
N LEU A 268 -8.31 -26.23 0.24
CA LEU A 268 -9.69 -26.67 0.42
C LEU A 268 -10.73 -25.53 0.42
N ASN A 269 -10.29 -24.28 0.41
CA ASN A 269 -11.18 -23.13 0.24
C ASN A 269 -11.39 -22.76 -1.25
N THR A 270 -10.80 -23.51 -2.19
CA THR A 270 -10.99 -23.30 -3.63
C THR A 270 -11.63 -24.54 -4.28
N PRO A 271 -12.42 -24.37 -5.36
CA PRO A 271 -13.00 -25.50 -6.10
C PRO A 271 -11.93 -26.46 -6.60
N ARG A 272 -10.83 -25.92 -7.16
CA ARG A 272 -9.69 -26.72 -7.64
C ARG A 272 -9.07 -27.58 -6.55
N GLY A 273 -8.75 -27.00 -5.39
CA GLY A 273 -8.15 -27.74 -4.29
C GLY A 273 -9.07 -28.82 -3.74
N TRP A 274 -10.37 -28.51 -3.62
CA TRP A 274 -11.39 -29.49 -3.22
C TRP A 274 -11.54 -30.63 -4.24
N HIS A 275 -11.58 -30.30 -5.53
CA HIS A 275 -11.69 -31.27 -6.60
C HIS A 275 -10.48 -32.21 -6.61
N THR A 276 -9.26 -31.66 -6.59
CA THR A 276 -8.04 -32.48 -6.59
C THR A 276 -7.98 -33.38 -5.36
N LEU A 277 -8.29 -32.88 -4.16
CA LEU A 277 -8.23 -33.69 -2.94
C LEU A 277 -9.25 -34.85 -2.94
N THR A 278 -10.43 -34.65 -3.52
CA THR A 278 -11.51 -35.66 -3.51
C THR A 278 -11.40 -36.67 -4.66
N THR A 279 -10.73 -36.31 -5.76
CA THR A 279 -10.62 -37.16 -6.96
C THR A 279 -9.26 -37.84 -7.13
N TYR A 280 -8.17 -37.23 -6.67
CA TYR A 280 -6.83 -37.79 -6.83
C TYR A 280 -6.47 -38.73 -5.67
N LYS A 281 -6.31 -40.03 -5.98
CA LYS A 281 -5.82 -41.05 -5.05
C LYS A 281 -4.56 -41.72 -5.62
N PRO A 282 -3.36 -41.48 -5.04
CA PRO A 282 -2.12 -42.08 -5.54
C PRO A 282 -2.01 -43.57 -5.23
N SER A 283 -1.18 -44.29 -5.98
CA SER A 283 -1.02 -45.76 -5.90
C SER A 283 -0.46 -46.28 -4.57
N ILE A 284 0.14 -45.41 -3.75
CA ILE A 284 0.63 -45.72 -2.40
C ILE A 284 -0.44 -45.24 -1.41
N ILE A 285 -1.05 -46.16 -0.68
CA ILE A 285 -2.13 -45.85 0.27
C ILE A 285 -1.58 -45.81 1.70
N ASN A 286 -1.39 -44.60 2.23
CA ASN A 286 -1.21 -44.39 3.66
C ASN A 286 -2.58 -44.25 4.32
N GLN A 287 -3.13 -45.34 4.87
CA GLN A 287 -4.48 -45.38 5.43
C GLN A 287 -4.70 -44.34 6.55
N ARG A 288 -3.65 -43.98 7.31
CA ARG A 288 -3.75 -42.95 8.35
C ARG A 288 -3.99 -41.57 7.76
N VAL A 289 -3.31 -41.25 6.67
CA VAL A 289 -3.44 -39.99 5.94
C VAL A 289 -4.80 -39.93 5.23
N GLU A 290 -5.22 -41.01 4.57
CA GLU A 290 -6.56 -41.08 3.96
C GLU A 290 -7.66 -40.86 5.02
N ASN A 291 -7.58 -41.54 6.16
CA ASN A 291 -8.55 -41.36 7.26
C ASN A 291 -8.49 -39.97 7.87
N ALA A 292 -7.34 -39.28 7.87
CA ALA A 292 -7.22 -37.91 8.33
C ALA A 292 -7.88 -36.92 7.34
N ILE A 293 -7.64 -37.10 6.05
CA ILE A 293 -8.26 -36.30 4.98
C ILE A 293 -9.78 -36.49 5.00
N ASN A 294 -10.27 -37.73 5.06
CA ASN A 294 -11.70 -38.01 5.09
C ASN A 294 -12.40 -37.36 6.30
N ARG A 295 -11.82 -37.49 7.50
CA ARG A 295 -12.35 -36.82 8.71
C ARG A 295 -12.39 -35.30 8.55
N TYR A 296 -11.36 -34.72 7.93
CA TYR A 296 -11.31 -33.28 7.71
C TYR A 296 -12.38 -32.82 6.71
N VAL A 297 -12.50 -33.51 5.57
CA VAL A 297 -13.54 -33.27 4.55
C VAL A 297 -14.94 -33.38 5.16
N GLU A 298 -15.20 -34.38 6.00
CA GLU A 298 -16.46 -34.54 6.71
C GLU A 298 -16.73 -33.40 7.71
N SER A 299 -15.73 -32.97 8.47
CA SER A 299 -15.86 -31.87 9.46
C SER A 299 -16.15 -30.51 8.83
N ARG A 300 -15.67 -30.27 7.60
CA ARG A 300 -15.87 -29.03 6.84
C ARG A 300 -17.30 -28.88 6.30
N LYS A 301 -18.12 -29.94 6.29
CA LYS A 301 -19.54 -29.86 5.87
C LYS A 301 -20.37 -28.87 6.72
N TYR A 302 -19.84 -28.40 7.86
CA TYR A 302 -20.61 -27.65 8.87
C TYR A 302 -20.04 -26.28 9.26
N ILE A 303 -18.92 -25.82 8.69
CA ILE A 303 -18.26 -24.58 9.16
C ILE A 303 -18.05 -23.62 7.98
N GLU A 304 -18.65 -22.43 8.10
CA GLU A 304 -18.28 -21.22 7.36
C GLU A 304 -16.76 -21.18 7.23
N ALA A 305 -16.24 -21.38 6.02
CA ALA A 305 -14.81 -21.34 5.82
C ALA A 305 -14.30 -20.00 6.37
N LYS A 306 -13.52 -20.06 7.46
CA LYS A 306 -12.84 -18.90 8.06
C LYS A 306 -11.87 -18.36 6.99
N ARG A 307 -12.38 -17.45 6.17
CA ARG A 307 -11.73 -16.96 4.94
C ARG A 307 -10.80 -15.81 5.30
N ILE A 308 -9.67 -15.76 4.60
CA ILE A 308 -8.54 -14.87 4.86
C ILE A 308 -8.97 -13.42 4.64
N TYR A 309 -8.82 -12.60 5.68
CA TYR A 309 -9.28 -11.20 5.79
C TYR A 309 -8.48 -10.17 4.96
N LEU A 310 -7.77 -10.59 3.91
CA LEU A 310 -6.67 -9.81 3.33
C LEU A 310 -6.91 -9.24 1.92
N VAL A 311 -8.07 -9.47 1.29
CA VAL A 311 -8.39 -8.93 -0.04
C VAL A 311 -9.61 -8.02 0.00
N SER A 312 -9.64 -6.99 -0.85
CA SER A 312 -10.81 -6.11 -0.97
C SER A 312 -12.03 -6.89 -1.47
N LEU A 313 -13.25 -6.46 -1.12
CA LEU A 313 -14.47 -7.09 -1.62
C LEU A 313 -14.52 -7.15 -3.16
N SER A 314 -13.98 -6.13 -3.84
CA SER A 314 -13.87 -6.11 -5.30
C SER A 314 -12.98 -7.23 -5.85
N GLN A 315 -11.80 -7.45 -5.25
CA GLN A 315 -10.91 -8.57 -5.61
C GLN A 315 -11.53 -9.92 -5.25
N TYR A 316 -12.29 -9.96 -4.16
CA TYR A 316 -12.99 -11.16 -3.73
C TYR A 316 -14.09 -11.57 -4.72
N ILE A 317 -14.86 -10.60 -5.25
CA ILE A 317 -15.84 -10.85 -6.31
C ILE A 317 -15.17 -11.47 -7.55
N ASP A 318 -13.99 -10.99 -7.96
CA ASP A 318 -13.23 -11.61 -9.05
C ASP A 318 -12.82 -13.05 -8.73
N THR A 319 -12.48 -13.34 -7.48
CA THR A 319 -12.16 -14.70 -7.03
C THR A 319 -13.37 -15.63 -7.19
N VAL A 320 -14.56 -15.18 -6.82
CA VAL A 320 -15.80 -15.95 -7.02
C VAL A 320 -16.09 -16.16 -8.51
N LYS A 321 -15.81 -15.18 -9.36
CA LYS A 321 -15.90 -15.34 -10.82
C LYS A 321 -14.95 -16.41 -11.36
N THR A 322 -13.72 -16.49 -10.84
CA THR A 322 -12.78 -17.57 -11.17
C THR A 322 -13.30 -18.92 -10.70
N PHE A 323 -13.90 -19.00 -9.52
CA PHE A 323 -14.52 -20.24 -9.04
C PHE A 323 -15.62 -20.74 -9.98
N ILE A 324 -16.41 -19.86 -10.59
CA ILE A 324 -17.42 -20.27 -11.59
C ILE A 324 -16.77 -21.04 -12.76
N ASN A 325 -15.61 -20.59 -13.24
CA ASN A 325 -14.87 -21.29 -14.32
C ASN A 325 -14.43 -22.69 -13.87
N ASP A 326 -13.84 -22.80 -12.67
CA ASP A 326 -13.40 -24.08 -12.12
C ASP A 326 -14.58 -25.05 -11.96
N LEU A 327 -15.68 -24.57 -11.36
CA LEU A 327 -16.89 -25.36 -11.13
C LEU A 327 -17.48 -25.89 -12.43
N GLN A 328 -17.50 -25.08 -13.49
CA GLN A 328 -17.91 -25.55 -14.80
C GLN A 328 -16.96 -26.63 -15.34
N SER A 329 -15.64 -26.42 -15.25
CA SER A 329 -14.65 -27.39 -15.73
C SER A 329 -14.74 -28.76 -15.04
N TYR A 330 -15.21 -28.78 -13.79
CA TYR A 330 -15.42 -29.98 -12.99
C TYR A 330 -16.84 -30.56 -13.09
N GLN A 331 -17.68 -30.02 -13.98
CA GLN A 331 -19.08 -30.40 -14.14
C GLN A 331 -19.91 -30.26 -12.84
N TRP A 332 -19.55 -29.30 -11.99
CA TRP A 332 -20.32 -28.93 -10.78
C TRP A 332 -21.29 -27.78 -11.02
N LEU A 333 -21.21 -27.16 -12.18
CA LEU A 333 -22.08 -26.11 -12.67
C LEU A 333 -22.55 -26.48 -14.08
N GLY A 334 -23.75 -26.01 -14.43
CA GLY A 334 -24.34 -26.14 -15.75
C GLY A 334 -23.54 -25.52 -16.89
N ASP A 335 -24.22 -25.32 -18.02
CA ASP A 335 -23.60 -24.89 -19.27
C ASP A 335 -22.92 -23.51 -19.23
N ILE A 336 -22.24 -23.15 -20.33
CA ILE A 336 -21.54 -21.87 -20.46
C ILE A 336 -22.49 -20.68 -20.37
N THR A 337 -23.71 -20.83 -20.87
CA THR A 337 -24.76 -19.82 -20.80
C THR A 337 -25.05 -19.43 -19.34
N PHE A 338 -25.29 -20.43 -18.49
CA PHE A 338 -25.57 -20.19 -17.07
C PHE A 338 -24.34 -19.67 -16.32
N SER A 339 -23.16 -20.21 -16.61
CA SER A 339 -21.90 -19.69 -16.07
C SER A 339 -21.72 -18.20 -16.38
N ASP A 340 -22.01 -17.77 -17.60
CA ASP A 340 -21.82 -16.38 -18.02
C ASP A 340 -22.90 -15.46 -17.43
N GLU A 341 -24.14 -15.93 -17.28
CA GLU A 341 -25.19 -15.22 -16.53
C GLU A 341 -24.73 -14.90 -15.09
N LEU A 342 -24.21 -15.91 -14.38
CA LEU A 342 -23.70 -15.75 -13.03
C LEU A 342 -22.52 -14.77 -12.95
N LYS A 343 -21.58 -14.83 -13.90
CA LYS A 343 -20.46 -13.88 -13.98
C LYS A 343 -20.90 -12.46 -14.31
N ASN A 344 -21.96 -12.29 -15.11
CA ASN A 344 -22.49 -10.98 -15.45
C ASN A 344 -23.09 -10.28 -14.22
N ILE A 345 -23.85 -11.01 -13.40
CA ILE A 345 -24.38 -10.47 -12.12
C ILE A 345 -23.23 -10.03 -11.21
N LEU A 346 -22.19 -10.86 -11.03
CA LEU A 346 -21.01 -10.49 -10.24
C LEU A 346 -20.22 -9.31 -10.85
N THR A 347 -20.26 -9.13 -12.17
CA THR A 347 -19.62 -8.00 -12.84
C THR A 347 -20.39 -6.70 -12.60
N ALA A 348 -21.72 -6.75 -12.62
CA ALA A 348 -22.57 -5.62 -12.21
C ALA A 348 -22.31 -5.26 -10.74
N ALA A 349 -22.37 -6.25 -9.83
CA ALA A 349 -22.08 -6.06 -8.42
C ALA A 349 -20.72 -5.38 -8.17
N LYS A 350 -19.68 -5.81 -8.89
CA LYS A 350 -18.34 -5.20 -8.78
C LYS A 350 -18.33 -3.76 -9.27
N THR A 351 -19.02 -3.47 -10.36
CA THR A 351 -19.12 -2.13 -10.94
C THR A 351 -19.78 -1.16 -9.96
N ASP A 352 -20.87 -1.60 -9.33
CA ASP A 352 -21.58 -0.82 -8.30
C ASP A 352 -20.71 -0.56 -7.07
N LEU A 353 -19.99 -1.58 -6.60
CA LEU A 353 -19.08 -1.42 -5.48
C LEU A 353 -17.96 -0.40 -5.79
N GLN A 354 -17.44 -0.42 -7.02
CA GLN A 354 -16.38 0.50 -7.46
C GLN A 354 -16.87 1.93 -7.68
N SER A 355 -18.17 2.13 -7.94
CA SER A 355 -18.79 3.45 -8.02
C SER A 355 -19.19 4.03 -6.65
N GLY A 356 -19.02 3.27 -5.57
CA GLY A 356 -19.42 3.66 -4.21
C GLY A 356 -20.88 3.33 -3.88
N ASP A 357 -21.57 2.57 -4.73
CA ASP A 357 -22.94 2.09 -4.52
C ASP A 357 -22.92 0.67 -3.91
N SER A 358 -22.50 0.59 -2.63
CA SER A 358 -22.42 -0.68 -1.90
C SER A 358 -23.79 -1.36 -1.76
N LEU A 359 -24.88 -0.60 -1.84
CA LEU A 359 -26.25 -1.10 -1.75
C LEU A 359 -26.67 -1.80 -3.05
N ALA A 360 -26.43 -1.18 -4.22
CA ALA A 360 -26.65 -1.84 -5.50
C ALA A 360 -25.80 -3.10 -5.64
N CYS A 361 -24.53 -3.06 -5.18
CA CYS A 361 -23.69 -4.25 -5.07
C CYS A 361 -24.35 -5.36 -4.25
N ALA A 362 -24.90 -5.05 -3.07
CA ALA A 362 -25.57 -6.02 -2.22
C ALA A 362 -26.80 -6.65 -2.91
N VAL A 363 -27.57 -5.85 -3.66
CA VAL A 363 -28.73 -6.33 -4.43
C VAL A 363 -28.29 -7.33 -5.49
N GLU A 364 -27.26 -7.01 -6.27
CA GLU A 364 -26.74 -7.89 -7.31
C GLU A 364 -26.18 -9.20 -6.71
N VAL A 365 -25.40 -9.11 -5.62
CA VAL A 365 -24.89 -10.32 -4.94
C VAL A 365 -26.02 -11.16 -4.36
N LYS A 366 -27.10 -10.54 -3.87
CA LYS A 366 -28.27 -11.26 -3.38
C LYS A 366 -29.04 -11.93 -4.52
N ALA A 367 -29.17 -11.26 -5.67
CA ALA A 367 -29.74 -11.84 -6.88
C ALA A 367 -28.94 -13.06 -7.34
N PHE A 368 -27.61 -12.95 -7.39
CA PHE A 368 -26.70 -14.06 -7.66
C PHE A 368 -26.92 -15.23 -6.69
N GLN A 369 -26.90 -14.96 -5.38
CA GLN A 369 -27.08 -15.99 -4.35
C GLN A 369 -28.41 -16.71 -4.49
N SER A 370 -29.48 -15.95 -4.75
CA SER A 370 -30.84 -16.48 -4.86
C SER A 370 -31.01 -17.31 -6.13
N LEU A 371 -30.39 -16.89 -7.23
CA LEU A 371 -30.37 -17.64 -8.48
C LEU A 371 -29.67 -18.99 -8.33
N VAL A 372 -28.49 -19.01 -7.70
CA VAL A 372 -27.76 -20.23 -7.39
C VAL A 372 -28.59 -21.17 -6.51
N ASP A 373 -29.23 -20.64 -5.47
CA ASP A 373 -30.03 -21.42 -4.53
C ASP A 373 -31.28 -22.02 -5.19
N ASN A 374 -31.97 -21.24 -6.02
CA ASN A 374 -33.15 -21.70 -6.77
C ASN A 374 -32.77 -22.79 -7.78
N VAL A 375 -31.73 -22.58 -8.60
CA VAL A 375 -31.29 -23.59 -9.57
C VAL A 375 -30.85 -24.87 -8.86
N PHE A 376 -30.15 -24.78 -7.72
CA PHE A 376 -29.77 -25.96 -6.94
C PHE A 376 -31.00 -26.74 -6.44
N LYS A 377 -32.04 -26.06 -5.94
CA LYS A 377 -33.29 -26.70 -5.49
C LYS A 377 -34.06 -27.33 -6.64
N ASP A 378 -34.04 -26.71 -7.81
CA ASP A 378 -34.74 -27.15 -9.02
C ASP A 378 -33.93 -28.20 -9.82
N SER A 379 -32.70 -28.52 -9.39
CA SER A 379 -31.80 -29.48 -10.06
C SER A 379 -32.28 -30.93 -9.90
N LEU A 380 -33.36 -31.27 -10.58
CA LEU A 380 -33.77 -32.62 -10.92
C LEU A 380 -33.32 -32.86 -12.38
N ASN A 381 -32.29 -33.69 -12.61
CA ASN A 381 -31.71 -33.99 -13.95
C ASN A 381 -32.78 -34.19 -15.06
N PRO A 382 -32.61 -33.74 -16.33
CA PRO A 382 -31.39 -33.33 -17.04
C PRO A 382 -31.49 -31.88 -17.59
N ASP A 383 -31.65 -30.89 -16.73
CA ASP A 383 -31.60 -29.48 -17.13
C ASP A 383 -30.14 -29.08 -17.45
N PRO A 384 -29.83 -28.49 -18.62
CA PRO A 384 -28.51 -27.89 -18.88
C PRO A 384 -28.12 -26.82 -17.85
N ARG A 385 -29.10 -26.25 -17.15
CA ARG A 385 -28.94 -25.33 -16.02
C ARG A 385 -29.05 -26.10 -14.70
N PHE A 386 -27.92 -26.59 -14.19
CA PHE A 386 -27.86 -27.25 -12.88
C PHE A 386 -26.75 -26.66 -12.00
N VAL A 387 -26.87 -26.91 -10.70
CA VAL A 387 -25.82 -26.67 -9.71
C VAL A 387 -25.71 -27.93 -8.87
N THR A 388 -24.53 -28.52 -8.73
CA THR A 388 -24.35 -29.66 -7.82
C THR A 388 -24.27 -29.19 -6.37
N LEU A 389 -24.35 -30.10 -5.40
CA LEU A 389 -24.16 -29.75 -3.99
C LEU A 389 -22.81 -29.04 -3.74
N GLU A 390 -21.74 -29.48 -4.39
CA GLU A 390 -20.41 -28.85 -4.23
C GLU A 390 -20.35 -27.48 -4.92
N GLY A 391 -20.93 -27.35 -6.12
CA GLY A 391 -21.09 -26.06 -6.79
C GLY A 391 -21.87 -25.05 -5.95
N TRP A 392 -23.00 -25.49 -5.38
CA TRP A 392 -23.86 -24.66 -4.52
C TRP A 392 -23.10 -24.19 -3.27
N LYS A 393 -22.38 -25.07 -2.58
CA LYS A 393 -21.59 -24.69 -1.40
C LYS A 393 -20.57 -23.60 -1.72
N PHE A 394 -19.84 -23.74 -2.83
CA PHE A 394 -18.88 -22.73 -3.24
C PHE A 394 -19.58 -21.43 -3.59
N LEU A 395 -20.60 -21.43 -4.44
CA LEU A 395 -21.22 -20.19 -4.90
C LEU A 395 -22.03 -19.49 -3.79
N TYR A 396 -22.89 -20.21 -3.08
CA TYR A 396 -23.80 -19.66 -2.06
C TYR A 396 -23.05 -19.03 -0.89
N TRP A 397 -22.10 -19.74 -0.29
CA TRP A 397 -21.38 -19.26 0.89
C TRP A 397 -20.34 -18.19 0.55
N ASN A 398 -19.80 -18.19 -0.68
CA ASN A 398 -18.97 -17.08 -1.14
C ASN A 398 -19.82 -15.81 -1.32
N ALA A 399 -21.04 -15.92 -1.86
CA ALA A 399 -21.97 -14.81 -1.93
C ALA A 399 -22.39 -14.31 -0.54
N GLN A 400 -22.67 -15.23 0.39
CA GLN A 400 -22.98 -14.87 1.78
C GLN A 400 -21.84 -14.09 2.44
N TYR A 401 -20.60 -14.54 2.26
CA TYR A 401 -19.42 -13.85 2.77
C TYR A 401 -19.30 -12.41 2.25
N ILE A 402 -19.70 -12.16 1.00
CA ILE A 402 -19.74 -10.82 0.42
C ILE A 402 -20.87 -10.01 1.07
N LEU A 403 -22.08 -10.57 1.17
CA LEU A 403 -23.25 -9.92 1.77
C LEU A 403 -23.02 -9.52 3.24
N ASP A 404 -22.34 -10.35 4.02
CA ASP A 404 -22.04 -10.07 5.44
C ASP A 404 -21.15 -8.82 5.63
N ARG A 405 -20.51 -8.34 4.56
CA ARG A 405 -19.64 -7.15 4.55
C ARG A 405 -20.22 -5.97 3.78
N LEU A 406 -21.41 -6.14 3.21
CA LEU A 406 -22.15 -5.09 2.54
C LEU A 406 -23.29 -4.57 3.45
N PRO A 407 -23.90 -3.42 3.13
CA PRO A 407 -25.09 -2.98 3.82
C PRO A 407 -26.19 -4.06 3.80
N GLN A 408 -26.83 -4.29 4.94
CA GLN A 408 -27.87 -5.32 5.09
C GLN A 408 -29.13 -4.94 4.30
N LEU A 409 -29.79 -5.91 3.66
CA LEU A 409 -31.04 -5.69 2.92
C LEU A 409 -32.26 -6.15 3.72
N PRO A 410 -33.42 -5.46 3.65
CA PRO A 410 -33.64 -4.15 3.02
C PRO A 410 -33.23 -2.98 3.95
N ILE A 411 -32.56 -1.97 3.39
CA ILE A 411 -32.35 -0.67 4.06
C ILE A 411 -33.38 0.32 3.53
N ASN A 412 -34.13 0.95 4.44
CA ASN A 412 -34.91 2.13 4.11
C ASN A 412 -33.94 3.31 3.92
N ALA A 413 -34.17 4.12 2.88
CA ALA A 413 -33.48 5.39 2.78
C ALA A 413 -33.74 6.23 4.03
N ASP A 414 -32.73 6.96 4.49
CA ASP A 414 -32.84 7.89 5.61
C ASP A 414 -31.97 9.11 5.35
N ILE A 415 -32.34 10.26 5.93
CA ILE A 415 -31.57 11.51 5.88
C ILE A 415 -31.28 12.02 7.29
N ASN A 416 -29.99 12.16 7.59
CA ASN A 416 -29.50 12.56 8.90
C ASN A 416 -29.11 14.04 8.95
N GLU A 417 -28.61 14.59 7.84
CA GLU A 417 -28.11 15.96 7.77
C GLU A 417 -28.33 16.55 6.37
N ILE A 418 -28.73 17.82 6.33
CA ILE A 418 -28.67 18.67 5.13
C ILE A 418 -27.75 19.86 5.40
N ASN A 419 -26.89 20.19 4.44
CA ASN A 419 -25.86 21.19 4.60
C ASN A 419 -25.68 22.00 3.31
N PRO A 420 -26.04 23.30 3.27
CA PRO A 420 -26.62 24.10 4.35
C PRO A 420 -28.05 23.67 4.72
N ALA A 421 -28.51 24.02 5.92
CA ALA A 421 -29.90 23.79 6.36
C ALA A 421 -30.73 25.08 6.47
N ILE A 422 -30.07 26.24 6.50
CA ILE A 422 -30.74 27.55 6.55
C ILE A 422 -30.07 28.54 5.60
N THR A 423 -30.85 29.42 4.98
CA THR A 423 -30.35 30.53 4.18
C THR A 423 -31.19 31.79 4.37
N LEU A 424 -30.64 32.93 3.95
CA LEU A 424 -31.41 34.15 3.80
C LEU A 424 -32.15 34.16 2.46
N VAL A 425 -33.28 34.87 2.40
CA VAL A 425 -34.04 35.07 1.15
C VAL A 425 -33.16 35.61 0.02
N ASN A 426 -33.40 35.11 -1.20
CA ASN A 426 -32.70 35.48 -2.44
C ASN A 426 -31.17 35.32 -2.41
N PRO A 427 -30.61 34.16 -2.02
CA PRO A 427 -29.17 33.95 -1.95
C PRO A 427 -28.54 33.56 -3.31
N GLY A 428 -29.32 33.44 -4.38
CA GLY A 428 -28.90 32.77 -5.62
C GLY A 428 -29.00 31.25 -5.53
N SER A 429 -28.63 30.54 -6.59
CA SER A 429 -28.55 29.06 -6.56
C SER A 429 -27.32 28.60 -5.77
N PHE A 430 -27.41 27.40 -5.21
CA PHE A 430 -26.32 26.77 -4.47
C PHE A 430 -26.49 25.25 -4.42
N THR A 431 -25.40 24.56 -4.09
CA THR A 431 -25.43 23.11 -3.87
C THR A 431 -25.67 22.82 -2.39
N MET A 432 -26.62 21.92 -2.11
CA MET A 432 -26.90 21.37 -0.80
C MET A 432 -26.42 19.93 -0.73
N GLU A 433 -25.51 19.66 0.21
CA GLU A 433 -25.10 18.30 0.56
C GLU A 433 -26.18 17.66 1.44
N VAL A 434 -26.56 16.43 1.13
CA VAL A 434 -27.52 15.62 1.88
C VAL A 434 -26.79 14.36 2.33
N LYS A 435 -26.76 14.10 3.64
CA LYS A 435 -26.15 12.90 4.21
C LYS A 435 -27.19 12.00 4.84
N GLY A 436 -26.97 10.70 4.72
CA GLY A 436 -27.93 9.71 5.17
C GLY A 436 -27.44 8.30 4.94
N THR A 437 -28.37 7.38 4.72
CA THR A 437 -28.10 5.99 4.38
C THR A 437 -29.11 5.50 3.36
N GLY A 438 -28.77 4.45 2.62
CA GLY A 438 -29.69 3.82 1.67
C GLY A 438 -29.82 4.57 0.35
N PHE A 439 -28.85 5.44 0.02
CA PHE A 439 -28.79 6.08 -1.28
C PHE A 439 -28.20 5.14 -2.32
N THR A 440 -28.73 5.23 -3.54
CA THR A 440 -28.20 4.59 -4.75
C THR A 440 -27.87 5.65 -5.79
N SER A 441 -27.17 5.25 -6.85
CA SER A 441 -26.92 6.07 -8.04
C SER A 441 -28.17 6.67 -8.71
N ASN A 442 -29.35 6.08 -8.46
CA ASN A 442 -30.64 6.56 -8.96
C ASN A 442 -31.36 7.53 -7.99
N SER A 443 -30.71 7.93 -6.89
CA SER A 443 -31.36 8.75 -5.88
C SER A 443 -31.64 10.18 -6.35
N ILE A 444 -32.81 10.69 -6.00
CA ILE A 444 -33.26 12.05 -6.32
C ILE A 444 -33.65 12.77 -5.02
N VAL A 445 -33.08 13.95 -4.80
CA VAL A 445 -33.45 14.86 -3.72
C VAL A 445 -34.66 15.70 -4.15
N TYR A 446 -35.70 15.69 -3.32
CA TYR A 446 -36.89 16.51 -3.47
C TYR A 446 -36.83 17.70 -2.52
N PHE A 447 -37.03 18.91 -3.05
CA PHE A 447 -37.12 20.15 -2.28
C PHE A 447 -38.52 20.76 -2.45
N ASN A 448 -39.29 20.79 -1.36
CA ASN A 448 -40.67 21.25 -1.34
C ASN A 448 -41.55 20.55 -2.39
N GLY A 449 -41.39 19.22 -2.51
CA GLY A 449 -42.12 18.39 -3.47
C GLY A 449 -41.58 18.41 -4.91
N ASN A 450 -40.60 19.25 -5.23
CA ASN A 450 -40.00 19.31 -6.57
C ASN A 450 -38.66 18.58 -6.62
N ALA A 451 -38.48 17.70 -7.60
CA ALA A 451 -37.21 17.02 -7.85
C ALA A 451 -36.10 18.01 -8.22
N ARG A 452 -34.90 17.78 -7.69
CA ARG A 452 -33.70 18.57 -8.00
C ARG A 452 -32.64 17.73 -8.70
N THR A 453 -31.84 18.40 -9.52
CA THR A 453 -30.63 17.81 -10.08
C THR A 453 -29.78 17.28 -8.93
N THR A 454 -29.63 15.97 -8.88
CA THR A 454 -28.98 15.26 -7.79
C THR A 454 -27.75 14.55 -8.34
N THR A 455 -26.61 14.75 -7.69
CA THR A 455 -25.36 14.04 -7.98
C THR A 455 -25.11 13.06 -6.84
N PHE A 456 -25.08 11.78 -7.18
CA PHE A 456 -24.68 10.72 -6.25
C PHE A 456 -23.18 10.80 -5.99
N ILE A 457 -22.78 10.78 -4.71
CA ILE A 457 -21.37 10.76 -4.29
C ILE A 457 -21.03 9.41 -3.65
N SER A 458 -21.92 8.89 -2.80
CA SER A 458 -21.84 7.56 -2.20
C SER A 458 -23.20 7.15 -1.65
N ASP A 459 -23.31 5.91 -1.19
CA ASP A 459 -24.50 5.36 -0.51
C ASP A 459 -24.97 6.14 0.75
N SER A 460 -24.19 7.14 1.18
CA SER A 460 -24.46 8.00 2.33
C SER A 460 -24.37 9.51 2.05
N VAL A 461 -24.02 9.91 0.81
CA VAL A 461 -23.87 11.33 0.45
C VAL A 461 -24.42 11.64 -0.95
N LEU A 462 -25.26 12.66 -1.03
CA LEU A 462 -25.77 13.24 -2.27
C LEU A 462 -25.49 14.75 -2.30
N ASN A 463 -25.38 15.31 -3.50
CA ASN A 463 -25.41 16.75 -3.72
C ASN A 463 -26.64 17.12 -4.54
N ALA A 464 -27.42 18.10 -4.08
CA ALA A 464 -28.59 18.63 -4.78
C ALA A 464 -28.39 20.09 -5.19
N GLU A 465 -28.74 20.44 -6.42
CA GLU A 465 -28.80 21.83 -6.86
C GLU A 465 -30.10 22.49 -6.40
N ILE A 466 -29.99 23.48 -5.50
CA ILE A 466 -31.10 24.33 -5.07
C ILE A 466 -31.12 25.59 -5.93
N LEU A 467 -32.25 25.85 -6.57
CA LEU A 467 -32.42 26.97 -7.49
C LEU A 467 -32.72 28.26 -6.72
N SER A 468 -32.40 29.41 -7.32
CA SER A 468 -32.71 30.72 -6.73
C SER A 468 -34.21 30.92 -6.48
N SER A 469 -35.07 30.34 -7.32
CA SER A 469 -36.53 30.37 -7.17
C SER A 469 -37.01 29.68 -5.89
N ASP A 470 -36.31 28.62 -5.46
CA ASP A 470 -36.73 27.76 -4.34
C ASP A 470 -36.60 28.45 -2.99
N VAL A 471 -35.72 29.45 -2.94
CA VAL A 471 -35.29 30.16 -1.74
C VAL A 471 -35.55 31.67 -1.84
N SER A 472 -36.50 32.05 -2.70
CA SER A 472 -36.90 33.45 -2.91
C SER A 472 -37.88 33.98 -1.86
N VAL A 473 -38.60 33.07 -1.19
CA VAL A 473 -39.62 33.37 -0.17
C VAL A 473 -39.17 32.80 1.18
N ALA A 474 -39.44 33.51 2.28
CA ALA A 474 -39.16 33.00 3.62
C ALA A 474 -40.17 31.91 4.00
N GLY A 475 -39.70 30.80 4.56
CA GLY A 475 -40.54 29.64 4.89
C GLY A 475 -39.73 28.42 5.35
N ASN A 476 -40.46 27.37 5.70
CA ASN A 476 -39.91 26.06 6.00
C ASN A 476 -40.22 25.14 4.82
N TYR A 477 -39.19 24.50 4.27
CA TYR A 477 -39.28 23.70 3.05
C TYR A 477 -38.88 22.26 3.38
N PRO A 478 -39.76 21.27 3.16
CA PRO A 478 -39.43 19.87 3.39
C PRO A 478 -38.43 19.38 2.34
N VAL A 479 -37.43 18.63 2.80
CA VAL A 479 -36.41 17.98 1.98
C VAL A 479 -36.42 16.49 2.29
N TRP A 480 -36.49 15.66 1.27
CA TRP A 480 -36.46 14.19 1.38
C TRP A 480 -35.83 13.59 0.11
N VAL A 481 -35.46 12.32 0.16
CA VAL A 481 -34.79 11.58 -0.91
C VAL A 481 -35.65 10.40 -1.36
N SER A 482 -35.78 10.20 -2.66
CA SER A 482 -36.24 8.93 -3.22
C SER A 482 -35.04 8.15 -3.76
N SER A 483 -34.80 6.93 -3.29
CA SER A 483 -33.70 6.06 -3.75
C SER A 483 -34.12 5.09 -4.86
N GLY A 484 -35.33 5.27 -5.41
CA GLY A 484 -35.95 4.41 -6.43
C GLY A 484 -36.73 3.22 -5.86
N THR A 485 -36.31 2.68 -4.70
CA THR A 485 -36.99 1.57 -4.01
C THR A 485 -37.68 2.00 -2.72
N THR A 486 -37.17 3.03 -2.05
CA THR A 486 -37.72 3.59 -0.80
C THR A 486 -37.62 5.12 -0.80
N ASN A 487 -38.37 5.76 0.09
CA ASN A 487 -38.27 7.19 0.37
C ASN A 487 -37.72 7.40 1.78
N SER A 488 -36.93 8.45 1.97
CA SER A 488 -36.40 8.81 3.28
C SER A 488 -37.42 9.52 4.16
N ASP A 489 -37.04 9.68 5.43
CA ASP A 489 -37.62 10.71 6.30
C ASP A 489 -37.41 12.12 5.73
N THR A 490 -38.03 13.12 6.35
CA THR A 490 -38.00 14.52 5.89
C THR A 490 -37.24 15.41 6.87
N LEU A 491 -36.29 16.18 6.36
CA LEU A 491 -35.63 17.27 7.08
C LEU A 491 -36.18 18.61 6.60
N THR A 492 -36.12 19.62 7.47
CA THR A 492 -36.63 20.96 7.16
C THR A 492 -35.48 21.89 6.78
N PHE A 493 -35.49 22.39 5.55
CA PHE A 493 -34.65 23.52 5.14
C PHE A 493 -35.38 24.84 5.43
N ARG A 494 -34.69 25.82 6.00
CA ARG A 494 -35.29 27.09 6.42
C ARG A 494 -34.81 28.25 5.55
N VAL A 495 -35.73 29.03 5.01
CA VAL A 495 -35.43 30.32 4.38
C VAL A 495 -35.95 31.42 5.28
N VAL A 496 -35.08 32.33 5.68
CA VAL A 496 -35.43 33.39 6.65
C VAL A 496 -35.09 34.78 6.13
N SER A 497 -35.83 35.79 6.58
CA SER A 497 -35.50 37.20 6.31
C SER A 497 -34.34 37.68 7.19
N THR A 498 -34.25 37.13 8.41
CA THR A 498 -33.22 37.40 9.41
C THR A 498 -32.80 36.08 10.06
N LEU A 499 -31.50 35.90 10.30
CA LEU A 499 -30.99 34.68 10.93
C LEU A 499 -31.44 34.60 12.40
N PRO A 500 -31.85 33.42 12.91
CA PRO A 500 -32.25 33.25 14.32
C PRO A 500 -31.14 33.62 15.30
N GLN A 501 -29.91 33.23 14.97
CA GLN A 501 -28.70 33.55 15.73
C GLN A 501 -27.65 34.15 14.79
N PRO A 502 -26.73 34.99 15.30
CA PRO A 502 -25.75 35.65 14.45
C PRO A 502 -24.65 34.69 13.98
N VAL A 503 -24.14 34.96 12.79
CA VAL A 503 -22.85 34.42 12.32
C VAL A 503 -21.83 35.55 12.40
N ARG A 504 -20.74 35.34 13.14
CA ARG A 504 -19.73 36.37 13.43
C ARG A 504 -18.41 36.02 12.76
N PRO A 505 -17.78 36.95 12.02
CA PRO A 505 -16.42 36.73 11.53
C PRO A 505 -15.44 36.92 12.69
N VAL A 506 -14.33 36.18 12.65
CA VAL A 506 -13.26 36.27 13.64
C VAL A 506 -11.93 36.37 12.91
N LEU A 507 -11.16 37.42 13.19
CA LEU A 507 -9.75 37.45 12.81
C LEU A 507 -8.98 36.67 13.87
N GLU A 508 -8.30 35.59 13.45
CA GLU A 508 -7.48 34.79 14.35
C GLU A 508 -6.16 35.49 14.61
N CYS A 509 -5.47 35.84 13.53
CA CYS A 509 -4.17 36.48 13.57
C CYS A 509 -3.73 36.97 12.19
N VAL A 510 -2.68 37.78 12.17
CA VAL A 510 -2.00 38.25 10.96
C VAL A 510 -0.53 37.83 10.99
N ARG A 511 -0.06 37.23 9.90
CA ARG A 511 1.36 36.88 9.69
C ARG A 511 2.01 37.91 8.77
N ASN A 512 3.18 38.41 9.15
CA ASN A 512 4.04 39.21 8.26
C ASN A 512 4.87 38.26 7.40
N ASN A 513 4.87 38.47 6.08
CA ASN A 513 5.55 37.59 5.13
C ASN A 513 7.02 37.98 4.88
N GLY A 514 7.50 39.08 5.47
CA GLY A 514 8.90 39.54 5.36
C GLY A 514 9.21 40.41 4.15
N ASP A 515 8.26 40.55 3.22
CA ASP A 515 8.38 41.28 1.95
C ASP A 515 7.51 42.56 1.90
N GLY A 516 6.96 42.97 3.05
CA GLY A 516 6.00 44.07 3.13
C GLY A 516 4.54 43.66 2.93
N THR A 517 4.27 42.37 2.64
CA THR A 517 2.92 41.80 2.61
C THR A 517 2.58 41.05 3.90
N TYR A 518 1.28 40.80 4.07
CA TYR A 518 0.72 40.14 5.24
C TYR A 518 -0.31 39.09 4.82
N THR A 519 -0.46 38.03 5.63
CA THR A 519 -1.51 37.02 5.48
C THR A 519 -2.42 37.06 6.71
N ALA A 520 -3.71 37.35 6.50
CA ALA A 520 -4.73 37.31 7.55
C ALA A 520 -5.40 35.94 7.60
N PHE A 521 -5.54 35.37 8.81
CA PHE A 521 -6.22 34.09 9.05
C PHE A 521 -7.58 34.37 9.66
N PHE A 522 -8.65 33.95 8.98
CA PHE A 522 -10.02 34.18 9.42
C PHE A 522 -10.69 32.88 9.86
N GLY A 523 -11.46 32.97 10.93
CA GLY A 523 -12.42 31.99 11.37
C GLY A 523 -13.80 32.61 11.53
N TYR A 524 -14.78 31.85 12.00
CA TYR A 524 -16.10 32.38 12.32
C TYR A 524 -16.71 31.66 13.51
N LYS A 525 -17.76 32.25 14.09
CA LYS A 525 -18.66 31.59 15.03
C LYS A 525 -20.08 31.66 14.48
N ASN A 526 -20.67 30.50 14.20
CA ASN A 526 -22.08 30.38 13.89
C ASN A 526 -22.83 29.98 15.18
N GLU A 527 -23.63 30.89 15.73
CA GLU A 527 -24.43 30.62 16.95
C GLU A 527 -25.75 29.90 16.64
N ASN A 528 -26.05 29.61 15.36
CA ASN A 528 -27.18 28.76 14.98
C ASN A 528 -26.81 27.28 15.20
N GLU A 529 -27.81 26.46 15.54
CA GLU A 529 -27.67 25.01 15.72
C GLU A 529 -27.45 24.25 14.40
N VAL A 530 -27.68 24.93 13.27
CA VAL A 530 -27.58 24.35 11.93
C VAL A 530 -26.67 25.18 11.02
N SER A 531 -26.24 24.57 9.91
CA SER A 531 -25.36 25.21 8.92
C SER A 531 -26.09 26.29 8.12
N VAL A 532 -25.48 27.47 8.02
CA VAL A 532 -26.06 28.65 7.35
C VAL A 532 -25.38 28.90 6.02
N TYR A 533 -26.15 29.12 4.95
CA TYR A 533 -25.65 29.62 3.68
C TYR A 533 -25.70 31.15 3.62
N ILE A 534 -24.55 31.77 3.35
CA ILE A 534 -24.46 33.21 3.07
C ILE A 534 -23.54 33.38 1.85
N PRO A 535 -24.10 33.62 0.65
CA PRO A 535 -23.32 33.76 -0.57
C PRO A 535 -22.45 35.01 -0.52
N ILE A 536 -21.42 35.06 -1.37
CA ILE A 536 -20.63 36.27 -1.58
C ILE A 536 -21.54 37.42 -2.00
N GLY A 537 -21.41 38.56 -1.32
CA GLY A 537 -22.23 39.74 -1.58
C GLY A 537 -22.27 40.67 -0.38
N ASN A 538 -23.27 41.54 -0.31
CA ASN A 538 -23.32 42.57 0.74
C ASN A 538 -23.29 42.05 2.19
N LYS A 539 -23.72 40.79 2.40
CA LYS A 539 -23.69 40.12 3.70
C LYS A 539 -22.50 39.18 3.89
N ASN A 540 -21.60 39.04 2.91
CA ASN A 540 -20.38 38.25 3.02
C ASN A 540 -19.33 38.80 2.04
N LYS A 541 -18.66 39.89 2.42
CA LYS A 541 -17.73 40.62 1.54
C LYS A 541 -16.49 41.11 2.25
N PHE A 542 -15.43 41.26 1.47
CA PHE A 542 -14.26 42.04 1.85
C PHE A 542 -14.33 43.50 1.39
N THR A 543 -13.67 44.36 2.14
CA THR A 543 -13.36 45.75 1.78
C THR A 543 -11.91 46.05 2.18
N PRO A 544 -11.10 46.67 1.30
CA PRO A 544 -11.41 47.12 -0.06
C PRO A 544 -11.61 45.96 -1.07
N THR A 545 -12.13 46.28 -2.25
CA THR A 545 -12.38 45.32 -3.34
C THR A 545 -11.11 44.56 -3.76
N PRO A 546 -11.23 43.33 -4.31
CA PRO A 546 -12.48 42.60 -4.60
C PRO A 546 -13.22 42.12 -3.36
N GLN A 547 -14.55 41.98 -3.49
CA GLN A 547 -15.41 41.47 -2.40
C GLN A 547 -15.19 39.98 -2.13
N ASP A 548 -14.88 39.21 -3.18
CA ASP A 548 -14.52 37.80 -3.09
C ASP A 548 -13.00 37.67 -2.97
N ARG A 549 -12.57 37.00 -1.91
CA ARG A 549 -11.16 36.67 -1.65
C ARG A 549 -11.04 35.23 -1.14
N GLY A 550 -12.00 34.36 -1.49
CA GLY A 550 -11.98 32.95 -1.11
C GLY A 550 -12.63 32.64 0.24
N GLN A 551 -13.44 33.54 0.79
CA GLN A 551 -14.19 33.27 2.01
C GLN A 551 -15.26 32.18 1.80
N THR A 552 -15.54 31.41 2.86
CA THR A 552 -16.58 30.38 2.83
C THR A 552 -17.99 30.98 2.59
N ARG A 553 -18.85 30.17 1.99
CA ARG A 553 -20.27 30.46 1.76
C ARG A 553 -21.19 29.64 2.68
N VAL A 554 -20.70 28.53 3.24
CA VAL A 554 -21.41 27.66 4.16
C VAL A 554 -20.75 27.74 5.54
N PHE A 555 -21.54 28.07 6.54
CA PHE A 555 -21.10 28.32 7.91
C PHE A 555 -21.65 27.22 8.82
N LYS A 556 -20.82 26.21 9.14
CA LYS A 556 -21.19 25.12 10.05
C LYS A 556 -21.44 25.63 11.48
N PRO A 557 -22.27 24.97 12.30
CA PRO A 557 -22.50 25.35 13.69
C PRO A 557 -21.21 25.49 14.51
N GLY A 558 -21.26 26.34 15.52
CA GLY A 558 -20.18 26.51 16.49
C GLY A 558 -19.02 27.39 16.01
N ARG A 559 -17.88 27.25 16.69
CA ARG A 559 -16.67 28.04 16.44
C ARG A 559 -15.74 27.29 15.48
N GLN A 560 -15.41 27.92 14.36
CA GLN A 560 -14.58 27.36 13.30
C GLN A 560 -13.33 28.22 13.13
N TYR A 561 -12.14 27.66 13.38
CA TYR A 561 -10.88 28.40 13.44
C TYR A 561 -10.12 28.35 12.11
N LYS A 562 -9.48 29.45 11.72
CA LYS A 562 -8.56 29.52 10.55
C LYS A 562 -9.12 28.86 9.27
N VAL A 563 -10.41 29.05 8.99
CA VAL A 563 -11.11 28.38 7.87
C VAL A 563 -10.65 28.83 6.49
N PHE A 564 -10.08 30.03 6.37
CA PHE A 564 -9.44 30.50 5.14
C PHE A 564 -8.45 31.62 5.44
N THR A 565 -7.63 31.97 4.45
CA THR A 565 -6.61 33.02 4.55
C THR A 565 -6.70 34.03 3.42
N VAL A 566 -6.30 35.28 3.69
CA VAL A 566 -6.24 36.34 2.68
C VAL A 566 -4.91 37.08 2.74
N ASN A 567 -4.22 37.17 1.60
CA ASN A 567 -3.03 38.00 1.45
C ASN A 567 -3.41 39.46 1.19
N PHE A 568 -2.71 40.40 1.84
CA PHE A 568 -2.97 41.83 1.75
C PHE A 568 -1.70 42.67 2.05
N ASN A 569 -1.77 43.97 1.81
CA ASN A 569 -0.63 44.90 1.89
C ASN A 569 -0.43 45.54 3.29
N GLY A 570 -1.11 45.04 4.32
CA GLY A 570 -1.03 45.59 5.68
C GLY A 570 -2.00 46.73 5.98
N SER A 571 -2.69 47.30 4.97
CA SER A 571 -3.79 48.26 5.19
C SER A 571 -5.04 47.55 5.75
N ASN A 572 -6.04 48.33 6.19
CA ASN A 572 -7.27 47.76 6.75
C ASN A 572 -8.02 46.88 5.74
N LEU A 573 -8.05 45.58 6.02
CA LEU A 573 -8.83 44.58 5.32
C LEU A 573 -10.00 44.16 6.21
N VAL A 574 -11.23 44.47 5.80
CA VAL A 574 -12.44 44.25 6.60
C VAL A 574 -13.27 43.14 5.96
N TRP A 575 -13.46 42.04 6.68
CA TRP A 575 -14.47 41.03 6.33
C TRP A 575 -15.79 41.38 7.01
N THR A 576 -16.83 41.66 6.24
CA THR A 576 -18.19 41.89 6.75
C THR A 576 -19.04 40.65 6.51
N LEU A 577 -19.52 40.05 7.60
CA LEU A 577 -20.38 38.89 7.59
C LEU A 577 -21.70 39.20 8.32
N ASN A 578 -22.81 39.14 7.58
CA ASN A 578 -24.16 39.51 7.99
C ASN A 578 -24.22 40.82 8.81
N GLY A 579 -23.56 41.87 8.30
CA GLY A 579 -23.49 43.19 8.93
C GLY A 579 -22.46 43.32 10.05
N ARG A 580 -21.71 42.27 10.40
CA ARG A 580 -20.69 42.27 11.45
C ARG A 580 -19.29 42.32 10.83
N PRO A 581 -18.46 43.33 11.12
CA PRO A 581 -17.11 43.42 10.58
C PRO A 581 -16.08 42.68 11.45
N SER A 582 -15.02 42.19 10.80
CA SER A 582 -13.74 41.81 11.43
C SER A 582 -12.60 42.40 10.60
N THR A 583 -11.70 43.15 11.24
CA THR A 583 -10.68 43.95 10.56
C THR A 583 -9.27 43.40 10.82
N ALA A 584 -8.58 43.07 9.74
CA ALA A 584 -7.15 42.79 9.72
C ALA A 584 -6.37 44.04 9.29
N SER A 585 -5.23 44.25 9.92
CA SER A 585 -4.25 45.28 9.59
C SER A 585 -2.85 44.78 9.95
N SER A 586 -1.81 45.48 9.53
CA SER A 586 -0.43 45.23 9.99
C SER A 586 -0.26 45.38 11.52
N GLY A 587 -1.20 46.09 12.18
CA GLY A 587 -1.25 46.27 13.64
C GLY A 587 -2.11 45.24 14.39
N SER A 588 -2.78 44.31 13.69
CA SER A 588 -3.59 43.28 14.33
C SER A 588 -2.72 42.23 15.06
N ALA A 589 -3.34 41.42 15.92
CA ALA A 589 -2.66 40.37 16.67
C ALA A 589 -1.85 39.44 15.75
N LYS A 590 -0.57 39.20 16.10
CA LYS A 590 0.34 38.38 15.30
C LYS A 590 0.02 36.89 15.47
N CYS A 591 0.25 36.10 14.43
CA CYS A 591 0.19 34.65 14.57
C CYS A 591 1.34 34.18 15.44
N ASN A 592 1.03 33.36 16.45
CA ASN A 592 2.01 32.64 17.26
C ASN A 592 2.66 31.51 16.46
#